data_AF-A0A1Q5GJ15-F1
#
_entry.id   AF-A0A1Q5GJ15-F1
#
_cell.length_a   1.000
_cell.length_b   1.000
_cell.length_c   1.000
_cell.angle_alpha   90.00
_cell.angle_beta   90.00
_cell.angle_gamma   90.00
#
_symmetry.space_group_name_H-M   'P 1'
#
loop_
_entity.id
_entity.type
_entity.pdbx_description
1 polymer ?
#
loop_
_entity_poly.entity_id
_entity_poly.type
_entity_poly.pdbx_seq_one_letter_code
_entity_poly.pdbx_strand_id
1 'polypeptide(L)'
;MTVTIGLLRRLVGRYLPPSTVSGFGERIQAMEQEIARRRLLDQARGGQRSPDGDASRERRVSYDAYLSAAALTFARRHRPVWCWRRWRRVCRCGADLPCHSRHRLPINRGHWPQGSDE
;
A
#
# COMPACT_ATOMS: atom_id res chain seq x y z
N MET A 1 -9.14 46.29 -36.05
CA MET A 1 -8.68 45.96 -34.68
C MET A 1 -8.19 44.50 -34.51
N THR A 2 -7.99 43.72 -35.59
CA THR A 2 -7.53 42.31 -35.51
C THR A 2 -6.16 42.07 -36.14
N VAL A 3 -5.67 43.00 -36.98
CA VAL A 3 -4.37 42.86 -37.68
C VAL A 3 -3.19 43.08 -36.73
N THR A 4 -3.35 43.91 -35.70
CA THR A 4 -2.30 44.22 -34.70
C THR A 4 -1.99 43.03 -33.79
N ILE A 5 -2.97 42.18 -33.47
CA ILE A 5 -2.79 41.01 -32.60
C ILE A 5 -1.97 39.92 -33.29
N GLY A 6 -2.20 39.70 -34.59
CA GLY A 6 -1.44 38.72 -35.38
C GLY A 6 0.03 39.10 -35.56
N LEU A 7 0.30 40.40 -35.75
CA LEU A 7 1.67 40.92 -35.94
C LEU A 7 2.47 40.91 -34.62
N LEU A 8 1.81 41.19 -33.49
CA LEU A 8 2.41 41.05 -32.15
C LEU A 8 2.77 39.60 -31.83
N ARG A 9 1.91 38.61 -32.11
CA ARG A 9 2.25 37.18 -31.92
C ARG A 9 3.45 36.75 -32.76
N ARG A 10 3.58 37.26 -34.00
CA ARG A 10 4.68 36.92 -34.91
C ARG A 10 6.01 37.60 -34.52
N LEU A 11 5.95 38.77 -33.88
CA LEU A 11 7.12 39.47 -33.35
C LEU A 11 7.62 38.85 -32.05
N VAL A 12 6.72 38.48 -31.12
CA VAL A 12 7.10 37.85 -29.84
C VAL A 12 7.77 36.48 -30.08
N GLY A 13 7.31 35.70 -31.07
CA GLY A 13 7.94 34.43 -31.44
C GLY A 13 9.33 34.54 -32.07
N ARG A 14 9.75 35.75 -32.51
CA ARG A 14 11.07 36.02 -33.12
C ARG A 14 12.10 36.56 -32.13
N TYR A 15 11.65 37.15 -31.02
CA TYR A 15 12.51 37.83 -30.04
C TYR A 15 12.65 37.11 -28.70
N LEU A 16 11.86 36.06 -28.44
CA LEU A 16 12.12 35.16 -27.32
C LEU A 16 12.86 33.91 -27.84
N PRO A 17 14.19 33.83 -27.72
CA PRO A 17 14.84 32.53 -27.80
C PRO A 17 14.21 31.63 -26.73
N PRO A 18 14.03 30.31 -26.99
CA PRO A 18 13.65 29.39 -25.93
C PRO A 18 14.66 29.58 -24.80
N SER A 19 14.15 29.98 -23.64
CA SER A 19 14.97 30.25 -22.47
C SER A 19 15.80 29.01 -22.19
N THR A 20 17.10 29.11 -22.46
CA THR A 20 18.12 28.16 -22.03
C THR A 20 18.35 28.31 -20.54
N VAL A 21 17.29 28.12 -19.74
CA VAL A 21 17.45 27.64 -18.36
C VAL A 21 17.43 26.10 -18.44
N SER A 22 18.29 25.58 -19.32
CA SER A 22 18.42 24.17 -19.70
C SER A 22 19.47 23.54 -18.80
N GLY A 23 19.05 23.13 -17.60
CA GLY A 23 19.96 22.44 -16.70
C GLY A 23 19.23 21.71 -15.59
N PHE A 24 18.54 22.45 -14.72
CA PHE A 24 17.86 21.84 -13.57
C PHE A 24 16.56 21.16 -13.95
N GLY A 25 15.69 21.81 -14.73
CA GLY A 25 14.43 21.21 -15.17
C GLY A 25 14.63 19.95 -16.03
N GLU A 26 15.62 20.01 -16.93
CA GLU A 26 16.02 18.90 -17.79
C GLU A 26 16.58 17.72 -16.98
N ARG A 27 17.37 18.00 -15.93
CA ARG A 27 17.89 16.98 -15.00
C ARG A 27 16.80 16.33 -14.15
N ILE A 28 15.78 17.10 -13.75
CA ILE A 28 14.61 16.56 -13.03
C ILE A 28 13.80 15.66 -13.98
N GLN A 29 13.50 16.10 -15.20
CA GLN A 29 12.77 15.28 -16.17
C GLN A 29 13.53 14.01 -16.56
N ALA A 30 14.84 14.09 -16.75
CA ALA A 30 15.67 12.90 -17.02
C ALA A 30 15.65 11.90 -15.84
N MET A 31 15.68 12.41 -14.60
CA MET A 31 15.56 11.59 -13.40
C MET A 31 14.19 10.91 -13.31
N GLU A 32 13.11 11.64 -13.59
CA GLU A 32 11.74 11.10 -13.60
C GLU A 32 11.56 10.01 -14.67
N GLN A 33 12.12 10.22 -15.87
CA GLN A 33 12.11 9.22 -16.93
C GLN A 33 12.89 7.96 -16.56
N GLU A 34 14.04 8.08 -15.88
CA GLU A 34 14.82 6.94 -15.42
C GLU A 34 14.09 6.15 -14.32
N ILE A 35 13.41 6.83 -13.39
CA ILE A 35 12.56 6.17 -12.37
C ILE A 35 11.39 5.44 -13.03
N ALA A 36 10.72 6.06 -14.01
CA ALA A 36 9.63 5.43 -14.75
C ALA A 36 10.11 4.19 -15.52
N ARG A 37 11.28 4.28 -16.18
CA ARG A 37 11.90 3.16 -16.89
C ARG A 37 12.23 2.00 -15.95
N ARG A 38 12.84 2.28 -14.79
CA ARG A 38 13.16 1.26 -13.78
C ARG A 38 11.91 0.55 -13.30
N ARG A 39 10.81 1.26 -13.05
CA ARG A 39 9.52 0.65 -12.66
C ARG A 39 8.99 -0.30 -13.73
N LEU A 40 9.07 0.07 -15.02
CA LEU A 40 8.66 -0.80 -16.12
C LEU A 40 9.53 -2.06 -16.21
N LEU A 41 10.85 -1.91 -16.02
CA LEU A 41 11.77 -3.05 -15.99
C LEU A 41 11.51 -3.96 -14.79
N ASP A 42 11.25 -3.40 -13.60
CA ASP A 42 10.91 -4.17 -12.40
C ASP A 42 9.55 -4.88 -12.55
N GLN A 43 8.57 -4.28 -13.23
CA GLN A 43 7.31 -4.96 -13.57
C GLN A 43 7.53 -6.11 -14.55
N ALA A 44 8.34 -5.90 -15.60
CA ALA A 44 8.69 -6.95 -16.55
C ALA A 44 9.46 -8.10 -15.89
N ARG A 45 10.32 -7.79 -14.91
CA ARG A 45 11.07 -8.77 -14.11
C ARG A 45 10.19 -9.45 -13.06
N GLY A 46 9.26 -8.70 -12.46
CA GLY A 46 8.29 -9.17 -11.48
C GLY A 46 7.24 -10.11 -12.07
N GLY A 47 6.94 -9.98 -13.36
CA GLY A 47 6.09 -10.92 -14.11
C GLY A 47 6.68 -12.33 -14.25
N GLN A 48 7.97 -12.54 -13.96
CA GLN A 48 8.61 -13.86 -13.98
C GLN A 48 8.63 -14.56 -12.61
N ARG A 49 8.12 -13.92 -11.55
CA ARG A 49 7.89 -14.58 -10.25
C ARG A 49 6.41 -14.92 -10.10
N SER A 50 5.95 -15.84 -10.93
CA SER A 50 4.81 -16.69 -10.57
C SER A 50 5.37 -18.07 -10.22
N PRO A 51 5.44 -18.45 -8.93
CA PRO A 51 5.42 -19.86 -8.60
C PRO A 51 3.99 -20.35 -8.80
N ASP A 52 3.58 -20.49 -10.06
CA ASP A 52 2.47 -21.34 -10.44
C ASP A 52 2.94 -22.78 -10.29
N GLY A 53 2.68 -23.32 -9.11
CA GLY A 53 3.04 -24.71 -8.86
C GLY A 53 2.79 -25.23 -7.46
N ASP A 54 1.94 -24.60 -6.62
CA ASP A 54 1.32 -25.34 -5.51
C ASP A 54 0.16 -24.63 -4.77
N ALA A 55 -0.68 -23.86 -5.46
CA ALA A 55 -1.79 -23.15 -4.80
C ALA A 55 -2.94 -24.08 -4.31
N SER A 56 -2.77 -25.40 -4.42
CA SER A 56 -3.81 -26.39 -4.11
C SER A 56 -3.38 -27.54 -3.20
N ARG A 57 -2.08 -27.70 -2.88
CA ARG A 57 -1.70 -28.57 -1.76
C ARG A 57 -1.83 -27.77 -0.47
N GLU A 58 -2.99 -27.94 0.15
CA GLU A 58 -3.21 -27.82 1.59
C GLU A 58 -2.24 -26.85 2.27
N ARG A 59 -2.61 -25.56 2.31
CA ARG A 59 -1.92 -24.56 3.14
C ARG A 59 -2.19 -24.88 4.61
N ARG A 60 -1.52 -25.91 5.08
CA ARG A 60 -1.44 -26.37 6.46
C ARG A 60 -0.71 -25.27 7.25
N VAL A 61 -1.44 -24.54 8.07
CA VAL A 61 -0.86 -23.53 8.98
C VAL A 61 -0.35 -24.26 10.22
N SER A 62 0.92 -24.06 10.58
CA SER A 62 1.45 -24.63 11.83
C SER A 62 0.71 -24.05 13.04
N TYR A 63 0.62 -24.82 14.14
CA TYR A 63 -0.09 -24.38 15.34
C TYR A 63 0.46 -23.06 15.91
N ASP A 64 1.79 -22.88 15.89
CA ASP A 64 2.42 -21.63 16.35
C ASP A 64 2.08 -20.43 15.44
N ALA A 65 2.05 -20.63 14.13
CA ALA A 65 1.61 -19.59 13.19
C ALA A 65 0.13 -19.22 13.41
N TYR A 66 -0.71 -20.20 13.75
CA TYR A 66 -2.10 -19.97 14.13
C TYR A 66 -2.20 -19.15 15.42
N LEU A 67 -1.48 -19.53 16.48
CA LEU A 67 -1.49 -18.79 17.75
C LEU A 67 -1.00 -17.35 17.55
N SER A 68 0.04 -17.18 16.76
CA SER A 68 0.58 -15.86 16.40
C SER A 68 -0.45 -15.01 15.64
N ALA A 69 -1.12 -15.57 14.62
CA ALA A 69 -2.14 -14.87 13.86
C ALA A 69 -3.37 -14.51 14.74
N ALA A 70 -3.78 -15.42 15.63
CA ALA A 70 -4.84 -15.20 16.60
C ALA A 70 -4.48 -14.08 17.58
N ALA A 71 -3.27 -14.12 18.16
CA ALA A 71 -2.75 -13.09 19.06
C ALA A 71 -2.70 -11.72 18.38
N LEU A 72 -2.20 -11.63 17.14
CA LEU A 72 -2.19 -10.39 16.37
C LEU A 72 -3.60 -9.87 16.09
N THR A 73 -4.54 -10.76 15.79
CA THR A 73 -5.95 -10.39 15.59
C THR A 73 -6.55 -9.81 16.86
N PHE A 74 -6.30 -10.43 18.02
CA PHE A 74 -6.74 -9.91 19.31
C PHE A 74 -6.09 -8.58 19.63
N ALA A 75 -4.78 -8.42 19.46
CA ALA A 75 -4.08 -7.16 19.72
C ALA A 75 -4.61 -5.99 18.87
N ARG A 76 -4.98 -6.24 17.61
CA ARG A 76 -5.56 -5.22 16.72
C ARG A 76 -6.97 -4.81 17.14
N ARG A 77 -7.77 -5.78 17.62
CA ARG A 77 -9.17 -5.58 18.01
C ARG A 77 -9.31 -5.04 19.43
N HIS A 78 -8.43 -5.47 20.34
CA HIS A 78 -8.41 -5.11 21.75
C HIS A 78 -7.19 -4.27 22.09
N ARG A 79 -7.23 -2.99 21.70
CA ARG A 79 -6.26 -1.99 22.17
C ARG A 79 -6.96 -0.90 23.01
N PRO A 80 -6.29 -0.34 24.02
CA PRO A 80 -6.77 0.85 24.72
C PRO A 80 -6.94 2.02 23.74
N VAL A 81 -8.08 2.68 23.79
CA VAL A 81 -8.39 3.92 23.06
C VAL A 81 -9.02 4.94 24.01
N TRP A 82 -8.76 6.21 23.77
CA TRP A 82 -9.40 7.28 24.54
C TRP A 82 -10.85 7.49 24.05
N CYS A 83 -11.81 7.50 24.97
CA CYS A 83 -13.21 7.76 24.66
C CYS A 83 -13.64 9.10 25.27
N TRP A 84 -13.80 10.12 24.42
CA TRP A 84 -14.26 11.45 24.83
C TRP A 84 -15.65 11.43 25.49
N ARG A 85 -16.56 10.57 25.03
CA ARG A 85 -17.91 10.45 25.60
C ARG A 85 -17.91 9.95 27.04
N ARG A 86 -16.93 9.10 27.41
CA ARG A 86 -16.82 8.51 28.75
C ARG A 86 -15.66 9.09 29.57
N TRP A 87 -14.91 10.05 29.01
CA TRP A 87 -13.72 10.67 29.61
C TRP A 87 -12.71 9.66 30.20
N ARG A 88 -12.54 8.50 29.56
CA ARG A 88 -11.64 7.44 30.04
C ARG A 88 -11.06 6.59 28.90
N ARG A 89 -10.02 5.82 29.22
CA ARG A 89 -9.52 4.76 28.32
C ARG A 89 -10.47 3.57 28.35
N VAL A 90 -10.93 3.15 27.17
CA VAL A 90 -11.75 1.96 26.96
C VAL A 90 -11.09 1.06 25.93
N CYS A 91 -11.53 -0.18 25.80
CA CYS A 91 -11.10 -1.03 24.71
C CYS A 91 -11.68 -0.55 23.37
N ARG A 92 -10.94 -0.70 22.26
CA ARG A 92 -11.44 -0.39 20.90
C ARG A 92 -12.74 -1.11 20.54
N CYS A 93 -13.05 -2.25 21.18
CA CYS A 93 -14.33 -2.95 21.02
C CYS A 93 -15.52 -2.29 21.77
N GLY A 94 -15.29 -1.26 22.59
CA GLY A 94 -16.31 -0.54 23.36
C GLY A 94 -16.48 -1.00 24.82
N ALA A 95 -15.88 -2.13 25.19
CA ALA A 95 -15.85 -2.62 26.57
C ALA A 95 -14.83 -1.87 27.44
N ASP A 96 -14.96 -1.98 28.75
CA ASP A 96 -14.01 -1.41 29.70
C ASP A 96 -12.70 -2.22 29.78
N LEU A 97 -11.67 -1.60 30.32
CA LEU A 97 -10.36 -2.22 30.53
C LEU A 97 -10.25 -2.72 31.99
N PRO A 98 -9.67 -3.91 32.25
CA PRO A 98 -9.22 -4.90 31.26
C PRO A 98 -10.38 -5.51 30.46
N CYS A 99 -10.16 -5.71 29.16
CA CYS A 99 -11.23 -6.15 28.27
C CYS A 99 -11.42 -7.67 28.32
N HIS A 100 -12.60 -8.11 28.76
CA HIS A 100 -12.98 -9.53 28.78
C HIS A 100 -13.97 -9.91 27.65
N SER A 101 -14.17 -9.02 26.67
CA SER A 101 -15.07 -9.26 25.54
C SER A 101 -14.58 -10.40 24.67
N ARG A 102 -15.42 -11.41 24.45
CA ARG A 102 -15.12 -12.54 23.57
C ARG A 102 -15.51 -12.19 22.13
N HIS A 103 -14.57 -12.39 21.20
CA HIS A 103 -14.85 -12.27 19.77
C HIS A 103 -14.50 -13.57 19.06
N ARG A 104 -15.38 -14.00 18.15
CA ARG A 104 -15.08 -15.14 17.27
C ARG A 104 -13.91 -14.76 16.37
N LEU A 105 -12.86 -15.58 16.38
CA LEU A 105 -11.78 -15.48 15.42
C LEU A 105 -12.29 -16.00 14.06
N PRO A 106 -12.05 -15.29 12.95
CA PRO A 106 -12.45 -15.71 11.61
C PRO A 106 -11.50 -16.80 11.05
N ILE A 107 -11.15 -17.78 11.87
CA ILE A 107 -10.33 -18.94 11.50
C ILE A 107 -11.12 -20.17 11.95
N ASN A 108 -11.72 -20.90 11.00
CA ASN A 108 -12.54 -22.07 11.26
C ASN A 108 -11.74 -23.39 11.33
N ARG A 109 -12.41 -24.49 11.76
CA ARG A 109 -11.86 -25.86 11.77
C ARG A 109 -11.41 -26.40 10.41
N GLY A 110 -11.82 -25.77 9.31
CA GLY A 110 -11.40 -26.14 7.96
C GLY A 110 -10.00 -25.68 7.57
N HIS A 111 -9.37 -24.79 8.36
CA HIS A 111 -7.99 -24.34 8.12
C HIS A 111 -6.93 -25.20 8.83
N TRP A 112 -7.32 -26.32 9.42
CA TRP A 112 -6.40 -27.15 10.20
C TRP A 112 -5.66 -28.12 9.27
N PRO A 113 -4.35 -28.31 9.44
CA PRO A 113 -3.71 -29.49 8.91
C PRO A 113 -4.40 -30.72 9.50
N GLN A 114 -5.03 -31.53 8.66
CA GLN A 114 -5.29 -32.92 9.04
C GLN A 114 -3.91 -33.50 9.34
N GLY A 115 -3.69 -33.98 10.56
CA GLY A 115 -2.42 -34.60 10.93
C GLY A 115 -2.05 -35.60 9.83
N SER A 116 -0.82 -35.53 9.33
CA SER A 116 -0.23 -36.76 8.80
C SER A 116 -0.20 -37.71 9.99
N ASP A 117 -1.14 -38.64 10.02
CA ASP A 117 -1.06 -39.80 10.90
C ASP A 117 0.21 -40.56 10.49
N GLU A 118 1.29 -40.36 11.26
CA GLU A 118 2.48 -41.22 11.30
C GLU A 118 2.94 -41.37 12.76
#